data_AF-A0A7Z9Y654-F1
#
_entry.id   AF-A0A7Z9Y654-F1
#
_cell.length_a   1.000
_cell.length_b   1.000
_cell.length_c   1.000
_cell.angle_alpha   90.00
_cell.angle_beta   90.00
_cell.angle_gamma   90.00
#
_symmetry.space_group_name_H-M   'P 1'
#
loop_
_entity.id
_entity.type
_entity.pdbx_description
1 polymer ?
#
loop_
_entity_poly.entity_id
_entity_poly.type
_entity_poly.pdbx_seq_one_letter_code
_entity_poly.pdbx_strand_id
1 'polypeptide(L)'
;MKKRLLLLLSIGLFIACQSRQTAVPVTATPHPPTPPLPHSLTPAWQRTNPGGGGAFTAVAAGPTGIILVASDLSGAYRSLDRGQTWDVIGSYRGLTSTHVVAVSFNPVDPAVLFLGTDEGIFRSGDGGDSFAQVLPDGYVTAVAVSPADPQIAYAA
;
A
#
# COMPACT_ATOMS: atom_id res chain seq x y z
N MET A 1 -52.25 -73.51 2.24
CA MET A 1 -52.65 -74.20 3.49
C MET A 1 -52.36 -73.30 4.67
N LYS A 2 -53.38 -73.13 5.52
CA LYS A 2 -53.37 -72.75 6.95
C LYS A 2 -52.68 -71.40 7.30
N LYS A 3 -53.46 -70.35 7.62
CA LYS A 3 -54.19 -70.13 8.90
C LYS A 3 -53.19 -69.79 10.00
N ARG A 4 -53.18 -68.59 10.60
CA ARG A 4 -54.09 -68.04 11.65
C ARG A 4 -53.18 -67.09 12.47
N LEU A 5 -53.56 -66.11 13.28
CA LEU A 5 -54.70 -65.89 14.18
C LEU A 5 -54.53 -64.43 14.66
N LEU A 6 -55.50 -63.54 14.45
CA LEU A 6 -56.40 -62.99 15.48
C LEU A 6 -55.78 -62.65 16.85
N LEU A 7 -55.75 -61.35 17.20
CA LEU A 7 -56.42 -60.88 18.42
C LEU A 7 -56.65 -59.36 18.40
N LEU A 8 -57.89 -58.99 18.71
CA LEU A 8 -58.41 -57.63 18.87
C LEU A 8 -57.99 -57.06 20.23
N LEU A 9 -57.74 -55.75 20.32
CA LEU A 9 -58.28 -54.92 21.39
C LEU A 9 -58.25 -53.43 20.98
N SER A 10 -59.43 -52.86 20.91
CA SER A 10 -59.74 -51.45 20.66
C SER A 10 -59.52 -50.59 21.91
N ILE A 11 -59.00 -49.37 21.76
CA ILE A 11 -59.28 -48.18 22.59
C ILE A 11 -58.87 -46.91 21.81
N GLY A 12 -59.74 -45.90 21.83
CA GLY A 12 -59.34 -44.49 21.72
C GLY A 12 -59.75 -43.77 20.43
N LEU A 13 -60.99 -43.26 20.38
CA LEU A 13 -61.43 -42.31 19.37
C LEU A 13 -60.89 -40.90 19.72
N PHE A 14 -59.85 -40.45 19.01
CA PHE A 14 -59.46 -39.04 18.97
C PHE A 14 -59.80 -38.50 17.58
N ILE A 15 -60.73 -37.55 17.52
CA ILE A 15 -61.06 -36.84 16.29
C ILE A 15 -59.96 -35.80 16.06
N ALA A 16 -59.07 -36.07 15.10
CA ALA A 16 -58.15 -35.07 14.56
C ALA A 16 -58.67 -34.59 13.21
N CYS A 17 -59.04 -33.31 13.14
CA CYS A 17 -59.39 -32.60 11.92
C CYS A 17 -58.12 -32.43 11.07
N GLN A 18 -57.93 -33.25 10.04
CA GLN A 18 -56.86 -33.05 9.05
C GLN A 18 -57.42 -32.25 7.88
N SER A 19 -57.04 -30.97 7.79
CA SER A 19 -57.25 -30.18 6.57
C SER A 19 -56.30 -30.69 5.49
N ARG A 20 -56.85 -31.10 4.34
CA ARG A 20 -56.05 -31.45 3.16
C ARG A 20 -55.38 -30.19 2.64
N GLN A 21 -54.07 -30.07 2.82
CA GLN A 21 -53.28 -29.13 2.03
C GLN A 21 -52.95 -29.78 0.69
N THR A 22 -53.52 -29.26 -0.39
CA THR A 22 -53.05 -29.54 -1.74
C THR A 22 -51.72 -28.83 -1.94
N ALA A 23 -50.62 -29.58 -2.02
CA ALA A 23 -49.32 -29.03 -2.38
C ALA A 23 -49.36 -28.52 -3.83
N VAL A 24 -49.08 -27.23 -4.03
CA VAL A 24 -48.84 -26.65 -5.35
C VAL A 24 -47.42 -27.06 -5.79
N PRO A 25 -47.21 -27.63 -6.99
CA PRO A 25 -45.87 -27.94 -7.45
C PRO A 25 -45.16 -26.63 -7.81
N VAL A 26 -44.14 -26.27 -7.02
CA VAL A 26 -43.23 -25.16 -7.36
C VAL A 26 -42.15 -25.74 -8.28
N THR A 27 -42.25 -25.44 -9.58
CA THR A 27 -41.15 -25.70 -10.50
C THR A 27 -40.00 -24.77 -10.15
N ALA A 28 -38.92 -25.32 -9.59
CA ALA A 28 -37.69 -24.57 -9.37
C ALA A 28 -37.12 -24.16 -10.75
N THR A 29 -37.12 -22.88 -11.05
CA THR A 29 -36.34 -22.35 -12.17
C THR A 29 -34.86 -22.49 -11.81
N PRO A 30 -34.00 -23.02 -12.70
CA PRO A 30 -32.57 -23.07 -12.42
C PRO A 30 -32.04 -21.65 -12.23
N HIS A 31 -31.31 -21.43 -11.14
CA HIS A 31 -30.60 -20.17 -10.90
C HIS A 31 -29.59 -19.96 -12.05
N PRO A 32 -29.51 -18.76 -12.65
CA PRO A 32 -28.48 -18.48 -13.64
C PRO A 32 -27.09 -18.73 -13.01
N PRO A 33 -26.12 -19.26 -13.77
CA PRO A 33 -24.77 -19.45 -13.25
C PRO A 33 -24.22 -18.09 -12.80
N THR A 34 -23.62 -18.06 -11.61
CA THR A 34 -22.89 -16.90 -11.12
C THR A 34 -21.86 -16.50 -12.18
N PRO A 35 -21.80 -15.23 -12.61
CA PRO A 35 -20.75 -14.79 -13.52
C PRO A 35 -19.38 -15.11 -12.90
N PRO A 36 -18.40 -15.59 -13.67
CA PRO A 36 -17.07 -15.78 -13.15
C PRO A 36 -16.54 -14.45 -12.60
N LEU A 37 -15.96 -14.49 -11.40
CA LEU A 37 -15.25 -13.34 -10.84
C LEU A 37 -14.20 -12.89 -11.86
N PRO A 38 -14.03 -11.60 -12.13
CA PRO A 38 -13.01 -11.14 -13.07
C PRO A 38 -11.64 -11.68 -12.62
N HIS A 39 -11.01 -12.49 -13.47
CA HIS A 39 -9.73 -13.19 -13.21
C HIS A 39 -8.52 -12.25 -13.34
N SER A 40 -8.70 -10.94 -13.17
CA SER A 40 -7.68 -9.95 -13.50
C SER A 40 -7.78 -8.73 -12.60
N LEU A 41 -7.92 -8.95 -11.31
CA LEU A 41 -7.40 -7.97 -10.36
C LEU A 41 -5.92 -8.28 -10.22
N THR A 42 -5.06 -7.59 -10.95
CA THR A 42 -3.66 -7.48 -10.50
C THR A 42 -3.73 -6.74 -9.17
N PRO A 43 -3.37 -7.37 -8.03
CA PRO A 43 -3.40 -6.68 -6.76
C PRO A 43 -2.36 -5.57 -6.81
N ALA A 44 -2.82 -4.34 -7.05
CA ALA A 44 -2.01 -3.14 -7.00
C ALA A 44 -2.16 -2.52 -5.62
N TRP A 45 -1.02 -2.19 -5.00
CA TRP A 45 -1.02 -1.44 -3.76
C TRP A 45 -1.63 -0.06 -4.01
N GLN A 46 -2.74 0.24 -3.34
CA GLN A 46 -3.37 1.56 -3.36
C GLN A 46 -3.09 2.29 -2.05
N ARG A 47 -2.53 3.49 -2.13
CA ARG A 47 -2.45 4.39 -0.99
C ARG A 47 -3.86 4.87 -0.64
N THR A 48 -4.26 4.69 0.61
CA THR A 48 -5.57 5.13 1.13
C THR A 48 -5.45 6.33 2.06
N ASN A 49 -4.24 6.84 2.28
CA ASN A 49 -3.99 7.97 3.15
C ASN A 49 -4.33 9.30 2.43
N PRO A 50 -4.73 10.34 3.19
CA PRO A 50 -5.09 11.64 2.63
C PRO A 50 -3.88 12.43 2.06
N GLY A 51 -2.66 11.89 2.18
CA GLY A 51 -1.39 12.56 1.85
C GLY A 51 -0.77 13.25 3.08
N GLY A 52 0.49 12.97 3.37
CA GLY A 52 1.21 13.54 4.51
C GLY A 52 0.65 13.12 5.88
N GLY A 53 0.72 14.02 6.87
CA GLY A 53 0.21 13.85 8.24
C GLY A 53 1.26 13.52 9.31
N GLY A 54 2.49 13.20 8.89
CA GLY A 54 3.67 13.09 9.76
C GLY A 54 4.51 14.37 9.78
N ALA A 55 5.62 14.36 10.51
CA ALA A 55 6.53 15.49 10.52
C ALA A 55 7.45 15.47 9.28
N PHE A 56 7.71 16.66 8.75
CA PHE A 56 8.69 16.88 7.70
C PHE A 56 9.83 17.73 8.25
N THR A 57 11.06 17.27 8.04
CA THR A 57 12.26 17.79 8.71
C THR A 57 13.06 18.74 7.82
N ALA A 58 13.02 18.54 6.50
CA ALA A 58 13.71 19.36 5.53
C ALA A 58 12.99 19.40 4.18
N VAL A 59 13.24 20.44 3.39
CA VAL A 59 12.76 20.59 2.02
C VAL A 59 13.86 21.17 1.13
N ALA A 60 13.97 20.67 -0.09
CA ALA A 60 14.86 21.21 -1.12
C ALA A 60 14.10 21.34 -2.43
N ALA A 61 14.11 22.55 -3.03
CA ALA A 61 13.49 22.81 -4.32
C ALA A 61 14.58 23.07 -5.36
N GLY A 62 14.56 22.28 -6.45
CA GLY A 62 15.58 22.32 -7.49
C GLY A 62 15.11 22.93 -8.81
N PRO A 63 16.03 22.97 -9.79
CA PRO A 63 15.72 23.42 -11.14
C PRO A 63 14.53 22.64 -11.71
N THR A 64 13.79 23.26 -12.64
CA THR A 64 12.67 22.64 -13.37
C THR A 64 11.44 22.22 -12.54
N GLY A 65 11.44 22.47 -11.22
CA GLY A 65 10.28 22.22 -10.36
C GLY A 65 10.31 20.90 -9.60
N ILE A 66 11.47 20.24 -9.54
CA ILE A 66 11.68 19.12 -8.62
C ILE A 66 11.66 19.62 -7.17
N ILE A 67 11.00 18.89 -6.28
CA ILE A 67 10.98 19.17 -4.85
C ILE A 67 11.24 17.88 -4.09
N LEU A 68 12.15 17.92 -3.11
CA LEU A 68 12.39 16.86 -2.15
C LEU A 68 11.92 17.30 -0.77
N VAL A 69 11.30 16.38 -0.03
CA VAL A 69 10.88 16.60 1.35
C VAL A 69 11.33 15.41 2.19
N ALA A 70 12.03 15.67 3.28
CA ALA A 70 12.45 14.66 4.25
C ALA A 70 11.37 14.40 5.29
N SER A 71 11.21 13.15 5.74
CA SER A 71 10.29 12.74 6.80
C SER A 71 11.04 11.98 7.90
N ASP A 72 10.57 12.19 9.13
CA ASP A 72 11.07 11.53 10.34
C ASP A 72 10.83 10.01 10.38
N LEU A 73 9.78 9.51 9.71
CA LEU A 73 9.35 8.10 9.84
C LEU A 73 8.97 7.41 8.52
N SER A 74 9.04 8.09 7.38
CA SER A 74 8.57 7.53 6.10
C SER A 74 9.56 7.61 4.94
N GLY A 75 10.81 7.98 5.23
CA GLY A 75 11.84 8.22 4.23
C GLY A 75 11.77 9.65 3.70
N ALA A 76 11.69 9.80 2.39
CA ALA A 76 11.54 11.10 1.75
C ALA A 76 10.40 11.08 0.72
N TYR A 77 10.04 12.26 0.23
CA TYR A 77 9.08 12.44 -0.84
C TYR A 77 9.70 13.27 -1.95
N ARG A 78 9.31 12.97 -3.19
CA ARG A 78 9.74 13.70 -4.38
C ARG A 78 8.53 14.14 -5.18
N SER A 79 8.54 15.39 -5.61
CA SER A 79 7.65 15.89 -6.65
C SER A 79 8.48 16.27 -7.87
N LEU A 80 7.94 16.00 -9.06
CA LEU A 80 8.53 16.40 -10.35
C LEU A 80 7.73 17.51 -11.05
N ASP A 81 6.64 17.96 -10.42
CA ASP A 81 5.63 18.82 -11.03
C ASP A 81 5.27 20.03 -10.14
N ARG A 82 6.26 20.54 -9.40
CA ARG A 82 6.13 21.70 -8.50
C ARG A 82 5.16 21.47 -7.35
N GLY A 83 5.09 20.23 -6.84
CA GLY A 83 4.31 19.85 -5.66
C GLY A 83 2.86 19.48 -5.96
N GLN A 84 2.48 19.28 -7.23
CA GLN A 84 1.13 18.83 -7.59
C GLN A 84 0.93 17.34 -7.27
N THR A 85 1.95 16.52 -7.54
CA THR A 85 1.98 15.09 -7.18
C THR A 85 3.27 14.72 -6.47
N TRP A 86 3.21 13.66 -5.66
CA TRP A 86 4.28 13.23 -4.77
C TRP A 86 4.51 11.72 -4.81
N ASP A 87 5.72 11.33 -5.15
CA ASP A 87 6.25 9.99 -5.00
C ASP A 87 6.90 9.80 -3.63
N VAL A 88 6.79 8.59 -3.08
CA VAL A 88 7.54 8.21 -1.88
C VAL A 88 8.92 7.72 -2.31
N ILE A 89 9.92 8.07 -1.52
CA ILE A 89 11.26 7.51 -1.55
C ILE A 89 11.42 6.72 -0.26
N GLY A 90 11.50 5.40 -0.38
CA GLY A 90 11.65 4.47 0.75
C GLY A 90 12.44 3.22 0.36
N SER A 91 12.31 2.18 1.16
CA SER A 91 13.13 0.95 1.06
C SER A 91 13.10 0.25 -0.30
N TYR A 92 11.97 0.29 -1.02
CA TYR A 92 11.86 -0.28 -2.37
C TYR A 92 12.75 0.43 -3.42
N ARG A 93 13.29 1.61 -3.08
CA ARG A 93 14.28 2.35 -3.87
C ARG A 93 15.69 2.27 -3.31
N GLY A 94 15.95 1.40 -2.33
CA GLY A 94 17.28 1.24 -1.71
C GLY A 94 17.57 2.17 -0.53
N LEU A 95 16.59 2.96 -0.07
CA LEU A 95 16.71 3.78 1.13
C LEU A 95 16.35 2.95 2.36
N THR A 96 17.35 2.42 3.08
CA THR A 96 17.12 1.51 4.23
C THR A 96 16.64 2.23 5.47
N SER A 97 17.03 3.49 5.67
CA SER A 97 16.56 4.32 6.78
C SER A 97 15.25 5.05 6.43
N THR A 98 14.29 5.01 7.35
CA THR A 98 13.04 5.78 7.25
C THR A 98 13.12 7.16 7.88
N HIS A 99 14.22 7.48 8.58
CA HIS A 99 14.43 8.76 9.24
C HIS A 99 15.37 9.61 8.39
N VAL A 100 14.78 10.41 7.48
CA VAL A 100 15.54 11.36 6.66
C VAL A 100 15.51 12.71 7.35
N VAL A 101 16.68 13.32 7.49
CA VAL A 101 16.86 14.59 8.21
C VAL A 101 17.29 15.69 7.25
N ALA A 102 18.07 15.35 6.23
CA ALA A 102 18.57 16.30 5.23
C ALA A 102 18.29 15.83 3.82
N VAL A 103 17.97 16.77 2.93
CA VAL A 103 17.79 16.56 1.48
C VAL A 103 18.58 17.62 0.71
N SER A 104 19.29 17.21 -0.33
CA SER A 104 19.94 18.13 -1.28
C SER A 104 19.96 17.49 -2.67
N PHE A 105 20.09 18.32 -3.69
CA PHE A 105 20.36 17.90 -5.06
C PHE A 105 21.62 18.61 -5.56
N ASN A 106 22.22 18.05 -6.60
CA ASN A 106 23.28 18.72 -7.34
C ASN A 106 22.66 19.85 -8.19
N PRO A 107 23.14 21.10 -8.08
CA PRO A 107 22.52 22.24 -8.75
C PRO A 107 22.71 22.23 -10.28
N VAL A 108 23.66 21.46 -10.80
CA VAL A 108 23.95 21.34 -12.24
C VAL A 108 23.28 20.11 -12.84
N ASP A 109 23.25 19.00 -12.10
CA ASP A 109 22.57 17.77 -12.50
C ASP A 109 21.52 17.35 -11.45
N PRO A 110 20.25 17.79 -11.61
CA PRO A 110 19.19 17.46 -10.66
C PRO A 110 18.86 15.96 -10.54
N ALA A 111 19.45 15.09 -11.38
CA ALA A 111 19.34 13.63 -11.19
C ALA A 111 20.20 13.14 -10.01
N VAL A 112 21.23 13.91 -9.62
CA VAL A 112 22.08 13.56 -8.48
C VAL A 112 21.48 14.13 -7.20
N LEU A 113 21.02 13.24 -6.32
CA LEU A 113 20.38 13.60 -5.05
C LEU A 113 21.17 13.04 -3.87
N PHE A 114 21.09 13.72 -2.73
CA PHE A 114 21.65 13.28 -1.46
C PHE A 114 20.60 13.35 -0.35
N LEU A 115 20.55 12.29 0.46
CA LEU A 115 19.73 12.21 1.66
C LEU A 115 20.65 11.96 2.86
N GLY A 116 20.58 12.83 3.86
CA GLY A 116 21.18 12.60 5.17
C GLY A 116 20.17 11.93 6.09
N THR A 117 20.56 10.84 6.71
CA THR A 117 19.70 10.03 7.59
C THR A 117 20.39 9.77 8.93
N ASP A 118 19.71 9.04 9.81
CA ASP A 118 20.29 8.49 11.04
C ASP A 118 21.26 7.30 10.81
N GLU A 119 21.33 6.79 9.58
CA GLU A 119 22.21 5.70 9.15
C GLU A 119 23.33 6.17 8.20
N GLY A 120 23.46 7.48 7.97
CA GLY A 120 24.50 8.07 7.11
C GLY A 120 23.95 8.79 5.89
N ILE A 121 24.66 8.70 4.75
CA ILE A 121 24.31 9.40 3.50
C ILE A 121 23.93 8.42 2.41
N PHE A 122 22.78 8.67 1.79
CA PHE A 122 22.33 7.99 0.58
C PHE A 122 22.44 8.94 -0.61
N ARG A 123 22.89 8.40 -1.75
CA ARG A 123 23.01 9.12 -3.01
C ARG A 123 22.18 8.44 -4.09
N SER A 124 21.48 9.23 -4.89
CA SER A 124 20.89 8.81 -6.16
C SER A 124 21.65 9.47 -7.32
N GLY A 125 21.69 8.79 -8.47
CA GLY A 125 22.14 9.36 -9.74
C GLY A 125 21.07 9.32 -10.83
N ASP A 126 19.83 8.99 -10.47
CA ASP A 126 18.70 8.76 -11.38
C ASP A 126 17.44 9.53 -10.94
N GLY A 127 17.65 10.69 -10.32
CA GLY A 127 16.56 11.57 -9.89
C GLY A 127 15.79 11.05 -8.69
N GLY A 128 16.33 10.07 -7.95
CA GLY A 128 15.71 9.46 -6.79
C GLY A 128 14.93 8.19 -7.11
N ASP A 129 15.20 7.57 -8.26
CA ASP A 129 14.56 6.31 -8.60
C ASP A 129 15.19 5.11 -7.88
N SER A 130 16.50 5.19 -7.65
CA SER A 130 17.27 4.32 -6.78
C SER A 130 18.28 5.10 -5.95
N PHE A 131 18.63 4.55 -4.78
CA PHE A 131 19.59 5.10 -3.85
C PHE A 131 20.62 4.04 -3.45
N ALA A 132 21.86 4.48 -3.30
CA ALA A 132 22.93 3.71 -2.71
C ALA A 132 23.48 4.46 -1.49
N GLN A 133 23.78 3.74 -0.41
CA GLN A 133 24.48 4.32 0.73
C GLN A 133 25.94 4.59 0.32
N VAL A 134 26.36 5.84 0.43
CA VAL A 134 27.72 6.28 0.06
C VAL A 134 28.58 6.64 1.27
N LEU A 135 27.94 6.90 2.41
CA LEU A 135 28.59 7.04 3.70
C LEU A 135 27.76 6.25 4.72
N PRO A 136 28.25 5.11 5.22
CA PRO A 136 27.60 4.40 6.31
C PRO A 136 27.90 5.09 7.64
N ASP A 137 27.04 4.84 8.62
CA ASP A 137 27.17 5.20 10.03
C ASP A 137 27.23 6.72 10.29
N GLY A 138 26.31 7.20 11.13
CA GLY A 138 26.31 8.57 11.60
C GLY A 138 24.96 9.27 11.36
N TYR A 139 24.64 10.16 12.27
CA TYR A 139 23.44 10.98 12.19
C TYR A 139 23.74 12.24 11.40
N VAL A 140 23.36 12.25 10.13
CA VAL A 140 23.67 13.35 9.20
C VAL A 140 22.53 14.35 9.18
N THR A 141 22.78 15.51 9.75
CA THR A 141 21.78 16.58 9.95
C THR A 141 21.73 17.59 8.82
N ALA A 142 22.81 17.70 8.04
CA ALA A 142 22.87 18.58 6.89
C ALA A 142 23.67 17.95 5.75
N VAL A 143 23.23 18.20 4.52
CA VAL A 143 23.99 17.90 3.30
C VAL A 143 23.84 19.07 2.34
N ALA A 144 24.94 19.52 1.72
CA ALA A 144 24.92 20.57 0.72
C ALA A 144 25.94 20.28 -0.40
N VAL A 145 25.51 20.43 -1.65
CA VAL A 145 26.42 20.34 -2.82
C VAL A 145 26.97 21.74 -3.13
N SER A 146 28.28 21.83 -3.35
CA SER A 146 28.93 23.10 -3.69
C SER A 146 28.41 23.63 -5.03
N PRO A 147 27.93 24.90 -5.08
CA PRO A 147 27.49 25.49 -6.34
C PRO A 147 28.67 25.88 -7.25
N ALA A 148 29.87 26.06 -6.70
CA ALA A 148 31.08 26.39 -7.46
C ALA A 148 31.74 25.15 -8.07
N ASP A 149 31.60 24.00 -7.41
CA ASP A 149 32.09 22.71 -7.89
C ASP A 149 31.09 21.60 -7.50
N PRO A 150 30.19 21.20 -8.42
CA PRO A 150 29.17 20.20 -8.13
C PRO A 150 29.70 18.79 -7.84
N GLN A 151 31.02 18.56 -7.93
CA GLN A 151 31.65 17.31 -7.51
C GLN A 151 31.93 17.27 -6.00
N ILE A 152 31.79 18.40 -5.30
CA ILE A 152 32.04 18.52 -3.86
C ILE A 152 30.70 18.63 -3.13
N ALA A 153 30.50 17.76 -2.13
CA ALA A 153 29.40 17.85 -1.17
C ALA A 153 29.95 17.92 0.25
N TYR A 154 29.26 18.68 1.10
CA TYR A 154 29.53 18.82 2.53
C TYR A 154 28.42 18.15 3.33
N ALA A 155 28.76 17.55 4.47
CA ALA A 155 27.82 16.94 5.39
C ALA A 155 28.21 17.26 6.84
N ALA A 156 27.22 17.37 7.73
CA ALA A 156 27.40 17.65 9.15
C ALA A 156 26.39 16.91 10.03
#